data_AF-A0A0R2L6Q9-F1
#
_entry.id   AF-A0A0R2L6Q9-F1
#
_cell.length_a   1.000
_cell.length_b   1.000
_cell.length_c   1.000
_cell.angle_alpha   90.00
_cell.angle_beta   90.00
_cell.angle_gamma   90.00
#
_symmetry.space_group_name_H-M   'P 1'
#
loop_
_entity.id
_entity.type
_entity.pdbx_description
1 polymer ?
#
loop_
_entity_poly.entity_id
_entity_poly.type
_entity_poly.pdbx_seq_one_letter_code
_entity_poly.pdbx_strand_id
1 'polypeptide(L)' 'MFRAQINSNAPISKGSGKMMVELPFVPHVGDNLMLGDNQVAWKVIKMTYIVHDEFHPKRDFVDLVVEVCQS' A
#
# COMPACT_ATOMS: atom_id res chain seq x y z
N MET A 1 -3.96 0.50 -13.00
CA MET A 1 -3.88 0.97 -11.60
C MET A 1 -3.96 -0.27 -10.72
N PHE A 2 -3.10 -0.37 -9.71
CA PHE A 2 -3.12 -1.46 -8.71
C PHE A 2 -3.84 -0.96 -7.46
N ARG A 3 -4.85 -1.68 -7.00
CA ARG A 3 -5.49 -1.42 -5.72
C ARG A 3 -4.55 -1.89 -4.61
N ALA A 4 -3.93 -0.95 -3.92
CA ALA A 4 -2.91 -1.24 -2.91
C ALA A 4 -3.44 -0.96 -1.50
N GLN A 5 -3.09 -1.83 -0.56
CA GLN A 5 -3.18 -1.59 0.86
C GLN A 5 -1.79 -1.20 1.37
N ILE A 6 -1.66 0.02 1.87
CA ILE A 6 -0.45 0.43 2.57
C ILE A 6 -0.63 0.12 4.05
N ASN A 7 0.35 -0.59 4.62
CA ASN A 7 0.49 -0.81 6.05
C ASN A 7 1.73 -0.05 6.54
N SER A 8 1.60 0.63 7.66
CA SER A 8 2.66 1.42 8.26
C SER A 8 2.77 1.15 9.75
N ASN A 9 3.94 1.45 10.30
CA ASN A 9 4.23 1.35 11.72
C ASN A 9 3.78 2.58 12.53
N ALA A 10 3.30 3.64 11.87
CA ALA A 10 2.81 4.86 12.49
C ALA A 10 1.56 5.37 11.76
N PRO A 11 0.73 6.23 12.35
CA PRO A 11 -0.51 6.68 11.69
C PRO A 11 -0.24 7.43 10.37
N ILE A 12 -0.82 6.96 9.26
CA ILE A 12 -0.79 7.67 7.96
C ILE A 12 -1.93 8.69 7.85
N SER A 13 -3.11 8.29 8.32
CA SER A 13 -4.31 9.13 8.41
C SER A 13 -4.92 8.99 9.81
N LYS A 14 -5.81 9.92 10.21
CA LYS A 14 -6.34 10.01 11.59
C LYS A 14 -6.68 8.63 12.18
N GLY A 15 -5.81 8.14 13.07
CA GLY A 15 -6.01 6.92 13.84
C GLY A 15 -5.72 5.59 13.13
N SER A 16 -5.25 5.58 11.87
CA SER A 16 -4.98 4.34 11.14
C SER A 16 -3.57 4.30 10.56
N GLY A 17 -2.83 3.23 10.88
CA GLY A 17 -1.59 2.85 10.18
C GLY A 17 -1.85 2.11 8.86
N LYS A 18 -3.11 2.03 8.41
CA LYS A 18 -3.50 1.38 7.16
C LYS A 18 -4.27 2.33 6.26
N MET A 19 -3.99 2.30 4.96
CA MET A 19 -4.78 3.02 3.96
C MET A 19 -4.96 2.18 2.69
N MET A 20 -6.07 2.41 1.99
CA MET A 20 -6.32 1.86 0.67
C MET A 20 -6.10 2.96 -0.37
N VAL A 21 -5.29 2.69 -1.40
CA VAL A 21 -4.98 3.62 -2.48
C VAL A 21 -4.91 2.89 -3.81
N GLU A 22 -4.99 3.65 -4.90
CA GLU A 22 -4.65 3.14 -6.22
C GLU A 22 -3.25 3.63 -6.61
N LEU A 23 -2.35 2.70 -6.91
CA LEU A 23 -1.00 3.02 -7.37
C LEU A 23 -0.90 2.82 -8.89
N PRO A 24 -0.28 3.74 -9.64
CA PRO A 24 -0.06 3.57 -11.08
C PRO A 24 1.06 2.58 -11.40
N PHE A 25 1.84 2.16 -10.40
CA PHE A 25 2.98 1.26 -10.53
C PHE A 25 3.08 0.33 -9.32
N VAL A 26 3.92 -0.70 -9.44
CA VAL A 26 4.29 -1.58 -8.32
C VAL A 26 5.55 -1.00 -7.65
N PRO A 27 5.48 -0.56 -6.38
CA PRO A 27 6.64 0.00 -5.69
C PRO A 27 7.64 -1.10 -5.30
N HIS A 28 8.93 -0.76 -5.30
CA HIS A 28 10.02 -1.64 -4.88
C HIS A 28 10.49 -1.28 -3.47
N VAL A 29 11.15 -2.26 -2.81
CA VAL A 29 11.79 -2.02 -1.52
C VAL A 29 12.86 -0.95 -1.68
N GLY A 30 12.80 0.08 -0.82
CA GLY A 30 13.67 1.25 -0.89
C GLY A 30 13.06 2.48 -1.56
N ASP A 31 11.97 2.33 -2.31
CA ASP A 31 11.24 3.45 -2.90
C ASP A 31 10.60 4.31 -1.81
N ASN A 32 10.33 5.58 -2.12
CA ASN A 32 9.59 6.49 -1.26
C ASN A 32 8.20 6.75 -1.84
N LEU A 33 7.17 6.62 -1.00
CA LEU A 33 5.79 6.95 -1.32
C LEU A 33 5.37 8.20 -0.55
N MET A 34 4.70 9.13 -1.24
CA MET A 34 4.11 10.31 -0.62
C MET A 34 2.69 9.96 -0.16
N LEU A 35 2.48 9.88 1.16
CA LEU A 35 1.25 9.36 1.74
C LEU A 35 0.62 10.34 2.74
N GLY A 36 -0.70 10.22 2.90
CA GLY A 36 -1.50 11.03 3.81
C GLY A 36 -1.79 12.45 3.28
N ASP A 37 -2.58 13.20 4.05
CA ASP A 37 -3.05 14.55 3.67
C ASP A 37 -1.88 15.53 3.49
N ASN A 38 -0.83 15.35 4.30
CA ASN A 38 0.38 16.19 4.27
C ASN A 38 1.45 15.69 3.29
N GLN A 39 1.18 14.62 2.53
CA GLN A 39 2.13 14.04 1.57
C GLN A 39 3.51 13.78 2.20
N VAL A 40 3.54 13.12 3.36
CA VAL A 40 4.80 12.77 4.04
C VAL A 40 5.48 11.65 3.26
N ALA A 41 6.82 11.67 3.19
CA ALA A 41 7.58 10.60 2.55
C ALA A 41 7.69 9.37 3.45
N TRP A 42 7.34 8.21 2.91
CA TRP A 42 7.44 6.91 3.58
C TRP A 42 8.25 5.95 2.74
N LYS A 43 9.20 5.27 3.36
CA LYS A 43 10.06 4.31 2.69
C LYS A 43 9.39 2.94 2.65
N VAL A 44 9.34 2.34 1.47
CA VAL A 44 8.84 0.98 1.27
C VAL A 44 9.84 -0.02 1.84
N ILE A 45 9.39 -0.82 2.79
CA ILE A 45 10.21 -1.84 3.44
C ILE A 45 9.88 -3.24 2.91
N LYS A 46 8.67 -3.46 2.41
CA LYS A 46 8.24 -4.74 1.84
C LYS A 46 7.06 -4.55 0.88
N MET A 47 7.02 -5.37 -0.15
CA MET A 47 5.92 -5.44 -1.11
C MET A 47 5.49 -6.89 -1.30
N THR A 48 4.18 -7.14 -1.28
CA THR A 48 3.58 -8.45 -1.52
C THR A 48 2.52 -8.32 -2.60
N TYR A 49 2.72 -9.02 -3.72
CA TYR A 49 1.75 -9.13 -4.80
C TYR A 49 0.73 -10.23 -4.47
N ILE A 50 -0.56 -9.92 -4.58
CA ILE A 50 -1.62 -10.90 -4.34
C ILE A 50 -2.09 -11.45 -5.69
N VAL A 51 -1.94 -12.76 -5.90
CA VAL A 51 -2.44 -13.46 -7.08
C VAL A 51 -3.87 -13.91 -6.79
N HIS A 52 -4.84 -13.36 -7.51
CA HIS A 52 -6.24 -13.79 -7.41
C HIS A 52 -6.46 -15.01 -8.30
N ASP A 53 -7.08 -16.05 -7.73
CA ASP A 53 -7.52 -17.22 -8.49
C ASP A 53 -8.78 -16.89 -9.29
N GLU A 54 -8.74 -17.15 -10.60
CA GLU A 54 -9.84 -16.90 -11.54
C GLU A 54 -11.12 -17.67 -11.18
N PHE A 55 -11.01 -18.77 -10.42
CA PHE A 55 -12.15 -19.60 -10.04
C PHE A 55 -13.08 -18.99 -8.97
N HIS A 56 -12.64 -17.94 -8.27
CA HIS A 56 -13.43 -17.28 -7.23
C HIS A 56 -13.43 -15.76 -7.41
N PRO A 57 -14.23 -15.22 -8.35
CA PRO A 57 -14.39 -13.79 -8.53
C PRO A 57 -15.23 -13.22 -7.38
N LYS A 58 -14.66 -13.14 -6.18
CA LYS A 58 -15.24 -12.40 -5.07
C LYS A 58 -14.74 -10.96 -5.10
N ARG A 59 -15.67 -10.05 -4.85
CA ARG A 59 -15.53 -8.60 -4.94
C ARG A 59 -14.46 -8.07 -3.98
N ASP A 60 -13.75 -7.03 -4.44
CA ASP A 60 -12.89 -6.14 -3.65
C ASP A 60 -11.56 -6.70 -3.12
N PHE A 61 -10.80 -7.38 -3.97
CA PHE A 61 -9.43 -7.72 -3.60
C PHE A 61 -8.44 -6.58 -3.78
N VAL A 62 -7.44 -6.58 -2.91
CA VAL A 62 -6.23 -5.77 -2.99
C VAL A 62 -5.23 -6.49 -3.90
N ASP A 63 -4.65 -5.78 -4.86
CA ASP A 63 -3.61 -6.31 -5.75
C ASP A 63 -2.23 -6.32 -5.07
N LEU A 64 -1.97 -5.33 -4.22
CA LEU A 64 -0.68 -5.11 -3.57
C LEU A 64 -0.82 -4.82 -2.08
N VAL A 65 -0.07 -5.52 -1.25
CA VAL A 65 0.17 -5.10 0.14
C VAL A 65 1.57 -4.49 0.22
N VAL A 66 1.64 -3.22 0.61
CA VAL A 66 2.89 -2.47 0.71
C VAL A 66 3.10 -2.10 2.17
N GLU A 67 4.22 -2.54 2.74
CA GLU A 67 4.63 -2.13 4.08
C GLU A 67 5.59 -0.95 3.97
N VAL A 68 5.35 0.10 4.75
CA VAL A 68 6.15 1.32 4.74
C VAL A 68 6.55 1.74 6.16
N CYS A 69 7.66 2.47 6.25
CA CYS A 69 8.14 3.09 7.48
C CYS A 69 8.37 4.58 7.25
N GLN A 70 8.03 5.40 8.23
CA GLN A 70 8.35 6.82 8.18
C GLN A 70 9.88 6.95 8.23
N SER A 71 10.44 7.74 7.30
CA SER A 71 11.87 8.08 7.29
C SER A 71 12.14 9.33 8.09
#